data_AF-A0A271J0X3-F1
#
_entry.id   AF-A0A271J0X3-F1
#
_cell.length_a   1.000
_cell.length_b   1.000
_cell.length_c   1.000
_cell.angle_alpha   90.00
_cell.angle_beta   90.00
_cell.angle_gamma   90.00
#
_symmetry.space_group_name_H-M   'P 1'
#
loop_
_entity.id
_entity.type
_entity.pdbx_description
1 polymer ?
#
loop_
_entity_poly.entity_id
_entity_poly.type
_entity_poly.pdbx_seq_one_letter_code
_entity_poly.pdbx_strand_id
1 'polypeptide(L)'
;MLGLVVLYGLVLRPARPLLTHGLALPAFHAAAVERPGAFDVVVRRSGLSVEIYRAGDDADRAFASWTAPPGLLFLLPGLFLVGLRPRRPYWAVLLACHVALGGAQVALVAAGIAWSDAVFEAYRFSQTYATEAVGLGVPVLLYVLATRDGLREDSGEGSIGT
;
A
#
# COMPACT_ATOMS: atom_id res chain seq x y z
N MET A 1 13.49 0.10 19.04
CA MET A 1 13.72 -0.46 17.68
C MET A 1 13.53 -1.97 17.60
N LEU A 2 14.05 -2.77 18.54
CA LEU A 2 13.97 -4.25 18.50
C LEU A 2 12.53 -4.79 18.34
N GLY A 3 11.56 -4.29 19.13
CA GLY A 3 10.17 -4.77 19.09
C GLY A 3 9.45 -4.56 17.75
N LEU A 4 9.88 -3.59 16.94
CA LEU A 4 9.29 -3.29 15.64
C LEU A 4 9.91 -4.09 14.50
N VAL A 5 11.21 -4.38 14.58
CA VAL A 5 11.86 -5.36 13.70
C VAL A 5 11.24 -6.73 13.93
N VAL A 6 10.97 -7.07 15.20
CA VAL A 6 10.26 -8.28 15.58
C VAL A 6 8.81 -8.28 15.05
N LEU A 7 8.05 -7.18 15.19
CA LEU A 7 6.71 -7.06 14.62
C LEU A 7 6.70 -7.22 13.09
N TYR A 8 7.66 -6.60 12.39
CA TYR A 8 7.80 -6.75 10.95
C TYR A 8 8.12 -8.20 10.57
N GLY A 9 9.11 -8.81 11.24
CA GLY A 9 9.54 -10.17 10.97
C GLY A 9 8.47 -11.23 11.28
N LEU A 10 7.71 -11.04 12.37
CA LEU A 10 6.75 -12.03 12.87
C LEU A 10 5.32 -11.86 12.36
N VAL A 11 4.91 -10.63 12.02
CA VAL A 11 3.50 -10.36 11.67
C VAL A 11 3.37 -9.90 10.22
N LEU A 12 4.13 -8.86 9.84
CA LEU A 12 3.94 -8.24 8.53
C LEU A 12 4.57 -9.05 7.40
N ARG A 13 5.76 -9.62 7.62
CA ARG A 13 6.43 -10.48 6.64
C ARG A 13 5.62 -11.73 6.28
N PRO A 14 5.06 -12.51 7.22
CA PRO A 14 4.20 -13.65 6.88
C PRO A 14 2.80 -13.24 6.39
N ALA A 15 2.31 -12.05 6.71
CA ALA A 15 1.04 -11.56 6.15
C ALA A 15 1.11 -11.35 4.62
N ARG A 16 2.26 -11.00 4.06
CA ARG A 16 2.42 -10.76 2.61
C ARG A 16 2.11 -11.98 1.73
N PRO A 17 2.68 -13.18 1.98
CA PRO A 17 2.31 -14.37 1.22
C PRO A 17 0.85 -14.79 1.49
N LEU A 18 0.32 -14.56 2.69
CA LEU A 18 -1.09 -14.82 2.98
C LEU A 18 -2.04 -13.92 2.18
N LEU A 19 -1.74 -12.62 2.05
CA LEU A 19 -2.50 -11.70 1.21
C LEU A 19 -2.40 -12.07 -0.27
N THR A 20 -1.22 -12.51 -0.71
CA THR A 20 -1.00 -12.90 -2.09
C THR A 20 -1.80 -14.16 -2.44
N HIS A 21 -1.67 -15.23 -1.66
CA HIS A 21 -2.33 -16.51 -1.94
C HIS A 21 -3.80 -16.55 -1.53
N GLY A 22 -4.16 -15.85 -0.44
CA GLY A 22 -5.49 -15.88 0.14
C GLY A 22 -6.45 -14.84 -0.43
N LEU A 23 -5.94 -13.75 -1.02
CA LEU A 23 -6.78 -12.65 -1.50
C LEU A 23 -6.50 -12.27 -2.96
N ALA A 24 -5.25 -11.96 -3.32
CA ALA A 24 -4.94 -11.48 -4.67
C ALA A 24 -5.09 -12.58 -5.72
N LEU A 25 -4.47 -13.75 -5.51
CA LEU A 25 -4.49 -14.85 -6.46
C LEU A 25 -5.91 -15.38 -6.74
N PRO A 26 -6.77 -15.64 -5.72
CA PRO A 26 -8.15 -16.05 -5.96
C PRO A 26 -8.96 -14.98 -6.70
N ALA A 27 -8.76 -13.70 -6.37
CA ALA A 27 -9.45 -12.60 -7.05
C ALA A 27 -9.06 -12.51 -8.53
N PHE A 28 -7.78 -12.70 -8.85
CA PHE A 28 -7.30 -12.66 -10.24
C PHE A 28 -7.75 -13.87 -11.05
N HIS A 29 -7.75 -15.08 -10.46
CA HIS A 29 -8.30 -16.25 -11.14
C HIS A 29 -9.81 -16.14 -11.36
N ALA A 30 -10.56 -15.61 -10.38
CA ALA A 30 -11.99 -15.35 -10.55
C ALA A 30 -12.24 -14.35 -11.70
N ALA A 31 -11.43 -13.29 -11.79
CA ALA A 31 -11.50 -12.32 -12.88
C ALA A 31 -11.14 -12.92 -14.25
N ALA A 32 -10.21 -13.87 -14.30
CA ALA A 32 -9.78 -14.51 -15.55
C ALA A 32 -10.88 -15.37 -16.20
N VAL A 33 -11.94 -15.74 -15.47
CA VAL A 33 -13.09 -16.47 -16.01
C VAL A 33 -13.85 -15.65 -17.05
N GLU A 34 -13.86 -14.32 -16.92
CA GLU A 34 -14.60 -13.42 -17.83
C GLU A 34 -13.94 -13.32 -19.21
N ARG A 35 -12.62 -13.49 -19.29
CA ARG A 35 -11.84 -13.48 -20.55
C ARG A 35 -10.87 -14.65 -20.58
N PRO A 36 -11.38 -15.88 -20.81
CA PRO A 36 -10.57 -17.08 -20.71
C PRO A 36 -9.43 -17.08 -21.72
N GLY A 37 -8.22 -17.37 -21.23
CA GLY A 37 -7.02 -17.44 -22.07
C GLY A 37 -6.45 -16.09 -22.51
N ALA A 38 -7.00 -14.95 -22.07
CA ALA A 38 -6.42 -13.63 -22.36
C ALA A 38 -5.17 -13.33 -21.53
N PHE A 39 -5.16 -13.80 -20.28
CA PHE A 39 -4.06 -13.58 -19.34
C PHE A 39 -3.72 -14.85 -18.58
N ASP A 40 -2.43 -15.04 -18.32
CA ASP A 40 -1.90 -16.01 -17.38
C ASP A 40 -1.41 -15.28 -16.11
N VAL A 41 -1.65 -15.89 -14.95
CA VAL A 41 -1.39 -15.29 -13.64
C VAL A 41 -0.46 -16.21 -12.86
N VAL A 42 0.77 -15.76 -12.63
CA VAL A 42 1.83 -16.55 -12.02
C VAL A 42 2.33 -15.89 -10.75
N VAL A 43 2.42 -16.67 -9.67
CA VAL A 43 3.03 -16.21 -8.43
C VAL A 43 4.55 -16.35 -8.52
N ARG A 44 5.27 -15.27 -8.18
CA ARG A 44 6.74 -15.21 -8.18
C ARG A 44 7.29 -14.79 -6.82
N ARG A 45 8.62 -14.81 -6.69
CA ARG A 45 9.40 -14.41 -5.50
C ARG A 45 8.90 -15.06 -4.21
N SER A 46 8.70 -16.38 -4.22
CA SER A 46 8.23 -17.15 -3.05
C SER A 46 6.89 -16.67 -2.47
N GLY A 47 5.96 -16.24 -3.33
CA GLY A 47 4.63 -15.82 -2.86
C GLY A 47 4.48 -14.33 -2.56
N LEU A 48 5.45 -13.50 -2.95
CA LEU A 48 5.45 -12.07 -2.60
C LEU A 48 4.94 -11.17 -3.71
N SER A 49 4.97 -11.66 -4.95
CA SER A 49 4.49 -10.94 -6.12
C SER A 49 3.66 -11.85 -7.01
N VAL A 50 2.70 -11.25 -7.69
CA VAL A 50 1.93 -11.88 -8.76
C VAL A 50 2.26 -11.16 -10.05
N GLU A 51 2.73 -11.92 -11.03
CA GLU A 51 3.03 -11.44 -12.38
C GLU A 51 1.90 -11.90 -13.31
N ILE A 52 1.49 -11.00 -14.18
CA ILE A 52 0.40 -11.18 -15.11
C ILE A 52 0.99 -11.10 -16.50
N TYR A 53 0.78 -12.14 -17.28
CA TYR A 53 1.26 -12.26 -18.65
C TYR A 53 0.06 -12.22 -19.58
N ARG A 54 0.17 -11.48 -20.68
CA ARG A 54 -0.85 -11.52 -21.72
C ARG A 54 -0.56 -12.70 -22.64
N ALA A 55 -1.60 -13.42 -23.04
CA ALA A 55 -1.44 -14.49 -24.02
C ALA A 55 -0.94 -13.94 -25.36
N GLY A 56 0.12 -14.57 -25.88
CA GLY A 56 0.78 -14.17 -27.13
C GLY A 56 1.90 -13.14 -26.97
N ASP A 57 2.10 -12.56 -25.78
CA ASP A 57 3.29 -11.77 -25.46
C ASP A 57 4.47 -12.70 -25.08
N ASP A 58 5.69 -12.15 -25.15
CA ASP A 58 6.91 -12.86 -24.79
C ASP A 58 6.88 -13.26 -23.30
N ALA A 59 7.12 -14.54 -23.01
CA ALA A 59 6.99 -15.12 -21.66
C ALA A 59 7.99 -14.53 -20.65
N ASP A 60 9.01 -13.83 -21.14
CA ASP A 60 10.04 -13.21 -20.33
C ASP A 60 9.64 -11.83 -19.78
N ARG A 61 8.52 -11.25 -20.24
CA ARG A 61 8.07 -9.92 -19.79
C ARG A 61 6.64 -9.91 -19.27
N ALA A 62 6.51 -9.75 -17.95
CA ALA A 62 5.21 -9.54 -17.32
C ALA A 62 4.54 -8.26 -17.85
N PHE A 63 3.28 -8.36 -18.24
CA PHE A 63 2.45 -7.25 -18.68
C PHE A 63 2.11 -6.29 -17.53
N ALA A 64 1.86 -6.88 -16.35
CA ALA A 64 1.69 -6.18 -15.09
C ALA A 64 2.23 -7.04 -13.94
N SER A 65 2.69 -6.38 -12.87
CA SER A 65 3.13 -7.06 -11.66
C SER A 65 2.53 -6.41 -10.43
N TRP A 66 1.87 -7.22 -9.60
CA TRP A 66 1.37 -6.82 -8.29
C TRP A 66 2.24 -7.38 -7.18
N THR A 67 2.46 -6.61 -6.14
CA THR A 67 3.24 -7.02 -4.97
C THR A 67 2.45 -6.69 -3.73
N ALA A 68 2.32 -7.67 -2.81
CA ALA A 68 1.59 -7.45 -1.58
C ALA A 68 2.25 -6.33 -0.75
N PRO A 69 1.47 -5.32 -0.31
CA PRO A 69 1.91 -4.40 0.72
C PRO A 69 2.17 -5.16 2.04
N PRO A 70 3.07 -4.71 2.94
CA PRO A 70 3.73 -3.40 3.00
C PRO A 70 5.20 -3.46 2.59
N GLY A 71 5.58 -2.62 1.63
CA GLY A 71 6.99 -2.35 1.34
C GLY A 71 7.65 -1.56 2.48
N LEU A 72 8.99 -1.57 2.50
CA LEU A 72 9.81 -0.82 3.47
C LEU A 72 9.43 0.67 3.55
N LEU A 73 9.04 1.25 2.41
CA LEU A 73 8.65 2.66 2.26
C LEU A 73 7.40 3.05 3.06
N PHE A 74 6.53 2.10 3.40
CA PHE A 74 5.36 2.37 4.25
C PHE A 74 5.67 2.17 5.74
N LEU A 75 6.60 1.25 6.05
CA LEU A 75 7.00 0.94 7.41
C LEU A 75 7.72 2.11 8.08
N LEU A 76 8.62 2.77 7.35
CA LEU A 76 9.43 3.89 7.85
C LEU A 76 8.60 5.09 8.32
N PRO A 77 7.61 5.58 7.56
CA PRO A 77 6.72 6.63 8.03
C PRO A 77 5.87 6.23 9.25
N GLY A 78 5.34 4.99 9.26
CA GLY A 78 4.60 4.47 10.42
C GLY A 78 5.46 4.38 11.68
N LEU A 79 6.72 3.93 11.53
CA LEU A 79 7.73 3.91 12.59
C LEU A 79 7.98 5.30 13.17
N PHE A 80 8.10 6.30 12.29
CA PHE A 80 8.34 7.67 12.69
C PHE A 80 7.15 8.23 13.51
N LEU A 81 5.91 7.97 13.07
CA LEU A 81 4.71 8.40 13.79
C LEU A 81 4.57 7.74 15.18
N VAL A 82 4.89 6.45 15.29
CA VAL A 82 4.89 5.74 16.59
C VAL A 82 5.93 6.33 17.52
N GLY A 83 7.13 6.67 17.01
CA GLY A 83 8.18 7.32 17.79
C GLY A 83 7.79 8.72 18.26
N LEU A 84 7.18 9.53 17.40
CA LEU A 84 6.85 10.92 17.70
C LEU A 84 5.61 11.08 18.61
N ARG A 85 4.59 10.24 18.43
CA ARG A 85 3.28 10.35 19.11
C ARG A 85 2.74 8.95 19.48
N PRO A 86 3.38 8.21 20.41
CA PRO A 86 3.01 6.83 20.73
C PRO A 86 1.58 6.67 21.28
N ARG A 87 1.02 7.72 21.88
CA ARG A 87 -0.33 7.73 22.47
C ARG A 87 -1.45 8.04 21.48
N ARG A 88 -1.14 8.39 20.23
CA ARG A 88 -2.17 8.75 19.22
C ARG A 88 -2.25 7.67 18.13
N PRO A 89 -3.45 7.23 17.73
CA PRO A 89 -3.63 6.12 16.78
C PRO A 89 -3.37 6.52 15.32
N TYR A 90 -2.50 7.51 15.04
CA TYR A 90 -2.21 7.95 13.66
C TYR A 90 -1.61 6.84 12.80
N TRP A 91 -0.87 5.92 13.43
CA TRP A 91 -0.35 4.72 12.77
C TRP A 91 -1.47 3.79 12.26
N ALA A 92 -2.62 3.74 12.95
CA ALA A 92 -3.76 2.92 12.54
C ALA A 92 -4.48 3.52 11.32
N VAL A 93 -4.58 4.85 11.26
CA VAL A 93 -5.10 5.55 10.06
C VAL A 93 -4.19 5.29 8.86
N LEU A 94 -2.87 5.39 9.06
CA LEU A 94 -1.91 5.08 8.02
C LEU A 94 -2.10 3.65 7.52
N LEU A 95 -2.17 2.69 8.45
CA LEU A 95 -2.37 1.27 8.15
C LEU A 95 -3.67 1.03 7.37
N ALA A 96 -4.77 1.67 7.79
CA ALA A 96 -6.05 1.57 7.11
C ALA A 96 -5.97 2.11 5.66
N CYS A 97 -5.36 3.28 5.46
CA CYS A 97 -5.13 3.83 4.11
C CYS A 97 -4.30 2.89 3.25
N HIS A 98 -3.32 2.21 3.83
CA HIS A 98 -2.47 1.28 3.10
C HIS A 98 -3.18 0.00 2.68
N VAL A 99 -3.99 -0.57 3.59
CA VAL A 99 -4.84 -1.72 3.29
C VAL A 99 -5.85 -1.35 2.22
N ALA A 100 -6.48 -0.17 2.33
CA ALA A 100 -7.42 0.32 1.33
C ALA A 100 -6.75 0.50 -0.05
N LEU A 101 -5.54 1.07 -0.10
CA LEU A 101 -4.79 1.23 -1.35
C LEU A 101 -4.41 -0.13 -1.95
N GLY A 102 -3.94 -1.07 -1.13
CA GLY A 102 -3.63 -2.43 -1.56
C GLY A 102 -4.86 -3.14 -2.12
N GLY A 103 -6.01 -3.01 -1.46
CA GLY A 103 -7.29 -3.55 -1.93
C GLY A 103 -7.76 -2.91 -3.24
N ALA A 104 -7.65 -1.59 -3.37
CA ALA A 104 -7.97 -0.88 -4.60
C ALA A 104 -7.07 -1.32 -5.77
N GLN A 105 -5.78 -1.54 -5.51
CA GLN A 105 -4.85 -2.07 -6.50
C GLN A 105 -5.22 -3.49 -6.94
N VAL A 106 -5.61 -4.37 -6.03
CA VAL A 106 -6.12 -5.71 -6.37
C VAL A 106 -7.38 -5.59 -7.22
N ALA A 107 -8.32 -4.71 -6.85
CA ALA A 107 -9.55 -4.50 -7.62
C ALA A 107 -9.27 -3.98 -9.04
N LEU A 108 -8.33 -3.03 -9.21
CA LEU A 108 -7.94 -2.52 -10.53
C LEU A 108 -7.31 -3.60 -11.39
N VAL A 109 -6.44 -4.43 -10.81
CA VAL A 109 -5.84 -5.55 -11.54
C VAL A 109 -6.89 -6.58 -11.92
N ALA A 110 -7.77 -6.97 -10.99
CA ALA A 110 -8.86 -7.90 -11.27
C ALA A 110 -9.78 -7.35 -12.37
N ALA A 111 -10.15 -6.06 -12.30
CA ALA A 111 -10.94 -5.39 -13.34
C ALA A 111 -10.19 -5.34 -14.69
N GLY A 112 -8.88 -5.13 -14.65
CA GLY A 112 -8.01 -5.17 -15.82
C GLY A 112 -7.94 -6.55 -16.46
N ILE A 113 -7.99 -7.63 -15.68
CA ILE A 113 -8.06 -9.01 -16.17
C ILE A 113 -9.47 -9.32 -16.70
N ALA A 114 -10.53 -8.91 -16.00
CA ALA A 114 -11.91 -9.25 -16.34
C ALA A 114 -12.46 -8.51 -17.56
N TRP A 115 -12.20 -7.21 -17.69
CA TRP A 115 -12.95 -6.36 -18.63
C TRP A 115 -12.11 -5.66 -19.69
N SER A 116 -11.03 -4.98 -19.30
CA SER A 116 -10.33 -4.11 -20.25
C SER A 116 -8.88 -3.84 -19.88
N ASP A 117 -8.03 -3.91 -20.90
CA ASP A 117 -6.61 -3.67 -20.77
C ASP A 117 -6.29 -2.22 -20.40
N ALA A 118 -7.19 -1.28 -20.72
CA ALA A 118 -7.04 0.13 -20.37
C ALA A 118 -7.07 0.35 -18.84
N VAL A 119 -7.69 -0.54 -18.07
CA VAL A 119 -7.72 -0.44 -16.59
C VAL A 119 -6.32 -0.66 -16.01
N PHE A 120 -5.43 -1.39 -16.70
CA PHE A 120 -4.04 -1.53 -16.26
C PHE A 120 -3.27 -0.19 -16.29
N GLU A 121 -3.69 0.78 -17.09
CA GLU A 121 -3.11 2.13 -17.02
C GLU A 121 -3.49 2.84 -15.72
N ALA A 122 -4.75 2.71 -15.27
CA ALA A 122 -5.18 3.20 -13.97
C ALA A 122 -4.43 2.49 -12.82
N TYR A 123 -4.17 1.18 -12.98
CA TYR A 123 -3.33 0.44 -12.05
C TYR A 123 -1.89 0.98 -11.99
N ARG A 124 -1.22 1.15 -13.15
CA ARG A 124 0.14 1.71 -13.21
C ARG A 124 0.19 3.13 -12.66
N PHE A 125 -0.78 3.97 -12.99
CA PHE A 125 -0.95 5.30 -12.41
C PHE A 125 -1.04 5.22 -10.89
N SER A 126 -1.85 4.31 -10.33
CA SER A 126 -1.97 4.14 -8.89
C SER A 126 -0.66 3.67 -8.24
N GLN A 127 0.10 2.79 -8.90
CA GLN A 127 1.40 2.36 -8.39
C GLN A 127 2.37 3.52 -8.31
N THR A 128 2.47 4.33 -9.35
CA THR A 128 3.38 5.48 -9.40
C THR A 128 2.93 6.56 -8.42
N TYR A 129 1.72 7.10 -8.59
CA TYR A 129 1.33 8.34 -7.90
C TYR A 129 0.72 8.12 -6.53
N ALA A 130 -0.14 7.09 -6.35
CA ALA A 130 -0.81 6.91 -5.07
C ALA A 130 0.15 6.37 -4.00
N THR A 131 1.08 5.48 -4.38
CA THR A 131 2.11 4.99 -3.46
C THR A 131 3.05 6.13 -3.03
N GLU A 132 3.46 6.99 -3.97
CA GLU A 132 4.27 8.17 -3.67
C GLU A 132 3.53 9.19 -2.81
N ALA A 133 2.25 9.46 -3.11
CA ALA A 133 1.42 10.37 -2.34
C ALA A 133 1.24 9.90 -0.89
N VAL A 134 1.07 8.59 -0.66
CA VAL A 134 1.01 8.03 0.71
C VAL A 134 2.36 8.17 1.42
N GLY A 135 3.48 8.02 0.71
CA GLY A 135 4.82 8.27 1.25
C GLY A 135 5.03 9.72 1.68
N LEU A 136 4.58 10.69 0.86
CA LEU A 136 4.63 12.13 1.15
C LEU A 136 3.61 12.59 2.19
N GLY A 137 2.51 11.83 2.35
CA GLY A 137 1.46 12.15 3.31
C GLY A 137 1.95 12.23 4.75
N VAL A 138 2.99 11.49 5.13
CA VAL A 138 3.54 11.54 6.49
C VAL A 138 4.31 12.82 6.78
N PRO A 139 5.30 13.25 5.97
CA PRO A 139 5.92 14.57 6.11
C PRO A 139 4.90 15.71 6.17
N VAL A 140 3.87 15.69 5.32
CA VAL A 140 2.82 16.71 5.30
C VAL A 140 1.99 16.66 6.59
N LEU A 141 1.58 15.48 7.05
CA LEU A 141 0.84 15.32 8.29
C LEU A 141 1.64 15.85 9.50
N LEU A 142 2.95 15.55 9.54
CA LEU A 142 3.85 16.03 10.57
C LEU A 142 3.99 17.56 10.54
N TYR A 143 4.15 18.15 9.36
CA TYR A 143 4.19 19.60 9.19
C TYR A 143 2.91 20.25 9.72
N VAL A 144 1.74 19.77 9.29
CA VAL A 144 0.44 20.28 9.73
C VAL A 144 0.26 20.15 11.26
N LEU A 145 0.70 19.03 11.85
CA LEU A 145 0.64 18.83 13.30
C LEU A 145 1.58 19.80 14.04
N ALA A 146 2.81 19.98 13.56
CA ALA A 146 3.76 20.91 14.15
C ALA A 146 3.27 22.36 14.11
N THR A 147 2.71 22.80 12.97
CA THR A 147 2.14 24.16 12.85
C THR A 147 0.96 24.37 13.79
N ARG A 148 0.11 23.36 14.00
CA ARG A 148 -1.04 23.45 14.90
C ARG A 148 -0.65 23.54 16.38
N ASP A 149 0.44 22.89 16.77
CA ASP A 149 0.90 22.93 18.15
C ASP A 149 1.63 24.27 18.44
N GLY A 150 2.41 24.80 17.49
CA GLY A 150 3.02 26.13 17.63
C GLY A 150 2.00 27.28 17.76
N LEU A 151 0.90 27.24 17.01
CA LEU A 151 -0.19 28.23 17.14
C LEU A 151 -0.89 28.20 18.51
N ARG A 152 -0.86 27.06 19.21
CA ARG A 152 -1.46 26.93 20.54
C ARG A 152 -0.57 27.49 21.64
N GLU A 153 0.74 27.38 21.50
CA GLU A 153 1.70 27.95 22.46
C GLU A 153 1.67 29.49 22.41
N ASP A 154 1.66 30.09 21.20
CA ASP A 154 1.55 31.55 21.02
C ASP A 154 0.25 32.14 21.58
N SER A 155 -0.84 31.36 21.60
CA SER A 155 -2.14 31.82 22.12
C SER A 155 -2.21 31.77 23.66
N GLY A 156 -1.30 31.05 24.32
CA GLY A 156 -1.27 30.88 25.78
C GLY A 156 -0.45 31.94 26.53
N GLU A 157 0.53 32.56 25.88
CA GLU A 157 1.41 33.58 26.51
C GLU A 157 0.82 35.00 26.52
N GLY A 158 -0.32 35.24 25.86
CA GLY A 158 -0.96 36.57 25.77
C GLY A 158 -1.88 36.97 26.94
N SER A 159 -2.01 36.17 28.00
CA SER A 159 -3.03 36.36 29.06
C SER A 159 -2.47 36.49 30.49
N ILE A 160 -1.32 37.13 30.67
CA ILE A 160 -0.86 37.58 32.00
C ILE A 160 -0.66 39.09 31.94
N GLY A 161 -1.71 39.85 32.31
CA GLY A 161 -1.55 41.28 32.58
C GLY A 161 -2.78 42.14 32.29
N THR A 162 -3.82 42.01 33.11
CA THR A 162 -4.67 43.14 33.56
C THR A 162 -5.25 42.83 34.93
#